data_AF-A0A085ZFS1-F1
#
_entry.id   AF-A0A085ZFS1-F1
#
_cell.length_a   1.000
_cell.length_b   1.000
_cell.length_c   1.000
_cell.angle_alpha   90.00
_cell.angle_beta   90.00
_cell.angle_gamma   90.00
#
_symmetry.space_group_name_H-M   'P 1'
#
loop_
_entity.id
_entity.type
_entity.pdbx_description
1 polymer ?
#
loop_
_entity_poly.entity_id
_entity_poly.type
_entity_poly.pdbx_seq_one_letter_code
_entity_poly.pdbx_strand_id
1 'polypeptide(L)'
;MIENIQNYWKKIQRAKRIKRFKKKIPPYLQKDFEVELNYKLWTTKGARFAASHRNETLHRLSGQSVGYISAYLIIIGLVNVYDLKFWMFSLSDSQVNFASMAFSVMVLLFSQLESAENFILKSDRYHNCALDISELYNQLRYTKTYQNNNPNKASILQKISDDYDKVLKRNENHKPIDYKKMQMFKPEYFELTFFDRWSIRIEYYWRVHFKYHLFMYGPILIFLGVNLYMILTSSKK
;
A
#
# COMPACT_ATOMS: atom_id res chain seq x y z
N MET A 1 5.91 11.40 30.67
CA MET A 1 5.29 10.37 31.54
C MET A 1 4.34 9.45 30.77
N ILE A 2 3.41 9.99 29.98
CA ILE A 2 2.41 9.22 29.18
C ILE A 2 3.09 8.31 28.14
N GLU A 3 4.13 8.78 27.47
CA GLU A 3 4.85 8.03 26.42
C GLU A 3 5.59 6.79 26.99
N ASN A 4 6.15 6.91 28.19
CA ASN A 4 6.77 5.79 28.91
C ASN A 4 5.75 4.72 29.30
N ILE A 5 4.55 5.15 29.71
CA ILE A 5 3.43 4.25 30.05
C ILE A 5 2.96 3.53 28.77
N GLN A 6 2.77 4.24 27.67
CA GLN A 6 2.39 3.63 26.38
C GLN A 6 3.43 2.62 25.88
N ASN A 7 4.72 2.94 26.00
CA ASN A 7 5.81 2.05 25.61
C ASN A 7 5.90 0.82 26.50
N TYR A 8 5.62 0.95 27.81
CA TYR A 8 5.50 -0.16 28.74
C TYR A 8 4.36 -1.10 28.38
N TRP A 9 3.15 -0.57 28.11
CA TRP A 9 2.01 -1.38 27.68
C TRP A 9 2.25 -2.07 26.33
N LYS A 10 2.88 -1.40 25.36
CA LYS A 10 3.30 -2.01 24.09
C LYS A 10 4.28 -3.17 24.31
N LYS A 11 5.26 -3.02 25.21
CA LYS A 11 6.20 -4.08 25.58
C LYS A 11 5.49 -5.29 26.21
N ILE A 12 4.56 -5.06 27.14
CA ILE A 12 3.76 -6.13 27.76
C ILE A 12 2.90 -6.85 26.73
N GLN A 13 2.19 -6.11 25.88
CA GLN A 13 1.35 -6.71 24.84
C GLN A 13 2.20 -7.53 23.87
N ARG A 14 3.37 -7.02 23.46
CA ARG A 14 4.33 -7.77 22.63
C ARG A 14 4.81 -9.04 23.33
N ALA A 15 5.18 -8.98 24.61
CA ALA A 15 5.62 -10.14 25.38
C ALA A 15 4.51 -11.20 25.54
N LYS A 16 3.27 -10.79 25.83
CA LYS A 16 2.09 -11.67 25.88
C LYS A 16 1.82 -12.33 24.52
N ARG A 17 1.93 -11.55 23.43
CA ARG A 17 1.76 -12.03 22.06
C ARG A 17 2.84 -13.05 21.71
N ILE A 18 4.11 -12.74 21.98
CA ILE A 18 5.25 -13.67 21.81
C ILE A 18 5.01 -14.95 22.61
N LYS A 19 4.65 -14.87 23.90
CA LYS A 19 4.39 -16.05 24.75
C LYS A 19 3.23 -16.90 24.22
N ARG A 20 2.14 -16.27 23.73
CA ARG A 20 0.98 -16.95 23.12
C ARG A 20 1.34 -17.70 21.83
N PHE A 21 2.25 -17.14 21.03
CA PHE A 21 2.65 -17.73 19.75
C PHE A 21 3.93 -18.57 19.83
N LYS A 22 4.68 -18.54 20.94
CA LYS A 22 5.95 -19.27 21.15
C LYS A 22 5.85 -20.79 20.94
N LYS A 23 4.64 -21.37 21.04
CA LYS A 23 4.39 -22.81 20.90
C LYS A 23 3.43 -23.21 19.77
N LYS A 24 2.86 -22.26 19.02
CA LYS A 24 1.90 -22.59 17.95
C LYS A 24 2.66 -22.75 16.63
N ILE A 25 3.13 -23.96 16.34
CA ILE A 25 3.65 -24.27 14.99
C ILE A 25 2.49 -24.02 14.01
N PRO A 26 2.67 -23.21 12.96
CA PRO A 26 1.63 -22.99 11.96
C PRO A 26 1.06 -24.32 11.43
N PRO A 27 -0.26 -24.48 11.27
CA PRO A 27 -0.87 -25.76 10.92
C PRO A 27 -0.34 -26.42 9.64
N TYR A 28 0.21 -25.62 8.72
CA TYR A 28 0.81 -26.14 7.48
C TYR A 28 2.23 -26.70 7.67
N LEU A 29 2.96 -26.32 8.72
CA LEU A 29 4.28 -26.86 9.09
C LEU A 29 4.19 -28.15 9.91
N GLN A 30 3.00 -28.49 10.41
CA GLN A 30 2.75 -29.75 11.13
C GLN A 30 2.39 -30.90 10.19
N LYS A 31 2.32 -30.64 8.88
CA LYS A 31 1.88 -31.56 7.85
C LYS A 31 3.03 -31.90 6.91
N ASP A 32 2.77 -32.77 5.94
CA ASP A 32 3.75 -33.18 4.94
C ASP A 32 4.27 -31.98 4.12
N PHE A 33 5.50 -32.13 3.62
CA PHE A 33 6.18 -31.12 2.80
C PHE A 33 5.33 -30.61 1.62
N GLU A 34 4.54 -31.49 1.00
CA GLU A 34 3.60 -31.12 -0.07
C GLU A 34 2.58 -30.06 0.39
N VAL A 35 2.06 -30.19 1.61
CA VAL A 35 1.08 -29.24 2.17
C VAL A 35 1.75 -27.91 2.50
N GLU A 36 2.96 -27.96 3.05
CA GLU A 36 3.78 -26.78 3.31
C GLU A 36 4.08 -26.03 2.01
N LEU A 37 4.57 -26.73 0.98
CA LEU A 37 4.91 -26.15 -0.32
C LEU A 37 3.67 -25.54 -1.00
N ASN A 38 2.53 -26.24 -0.95
CA ASN A 38 1.26 -25.72 -1.47
C ASN A 38 0.86 -24.42 -0.76
N TYR A 39 1.03 -24.36 0.57
CA TYR A 39 0.79 -23.14 1.34
C TYR A 39 1.74 -22.01 0.93
N LYS A 40 3.05 -22.27 0.85
CA LYS A 40 4.07 -21.28 0.45
C LYS A 40 3.78 -20.69 -0.92
N LEU A 41 3.51 -21.54 -1.92
CA LEU A 41 3.21 -21.11 -3.29
C LEU A 41 1.94 -20.28 -3.36
N TRP A 42 0.84 -20.78 -2.77
CA TRP A 42 -0.44 -20.06 -2.76
C TRP A 42 -0.32 -18.71 -2.06
N THR A 43 0.33 -18.69 -0.88
CA THR A 43 0.43 -17.47 -0.09
C THR A 43 1.30 -16.41 -0.73
N THR A 44 2.46 -16.82 -1.23
CA THR A 44 3.40 -15.93 -1.90
C THR A 44 2.79 -15.37 -3.16
N LYS A 45 2.19 -16.21 -4.02
CA LYS A 45 1.51 -15.75 -5.24
C LYS A 45 0.49 -14.66 -4.95
N GLY A 46 -0.40 -14.90 -3.99
CA GLY A 46 -1.44 -13.93 -3.65
C GLY A 46 -0.85 -12.61 -3.12
N ALA A 47 0.20 -12.67 -2.30
CA ALA A 47 0.87 -11.47 -1.81
C ALA A 47 1.58 -10.69 -2.94
N ARG A 48 2.15 -11.38 -3.93
CA ARG A 48 2.76 -10.76 -5.12
C ARG A 48 1.73 -10.06 -6.01
N PHE A 49 0.58 -10.67 -6.25
CA PHE A 49 -0.52 -9.98 -6.95
C PHE A 49 -1.03 -8.76 -6.18
N ALA A 50 -1.15 -8.86 -4.85
CA ALA A 50 -1.53 -7.71 -4.03
C ALA A 50 -0.49 -6.58 -4.09
N ALA A 51 0.81 -6.92 -4.15
CA ALA A 51 1.89 -5.95 -4.34
C ALA A 51 1.84 -5.28 -5.72
N SER A 52 1.56 -6.04 -6.78
CA SER A 52 1.35 -5.50 -8.13
C SER A 52 0.23 -4.48 -8.13
N HIS A 53 -0.96 -4.87 -7.69
CA HIS A 53 -2.12 -3.97 -7.64
C HIS A 53 -1.90 -2.72 -6.78
N ARG A 54 -1.16 -2.84 -5.67
CA ARG A 54 -0.76 -1.68 -4.87
C ARG A 54 0.10 -0.71 -5.68
N ASN A 55 1.12 -1.21 -6.38
CA ASN A 55 2.01 -0.34 -7.15
C ASN A 55 1.28 0.33 -8.33
N GLU A 56 0.37 -0.38 -8.99
CA GLU A 56 -0.54 0.23 -9.98
C GLU A 56 -1.39 1.36 -9.37
N THR A 57 -1.93 1.13 -8.18
CA THR A 57 -2.70 2.15 -7.44
C THR A 57 -1.82 3.36 -7.09
N LEU A 58 -0.59 3.14 -6.60
CA LEU A 58 0.36 4.21 -6.30
C LEU A 58 0.69 5.03 -7.54
N HIS A 59 0.94 4.38 -8.68
CA HIS A 59 1.19 5.06 -9.95
C HIS A 59 0.02 5.99 -10.33
N ARG A 60 -1.21 5.46 -10.31
CA ARG A 60 -2.42 6.23 -10.64
C ARG A 60 -2.61 7.42 -9.70
N LEU A 61 -2.52 7.20 -8.39
CA LEU A 61 -2.71 8.25 -7.38
C LEU A 61 -1.63 9.33 -7.45
N SER A 62 -0.39 8.93 -7.75
CA SER A 62 0.72 9.85 -7.93
C SER A 62 0.49 10.79 -9.10
N GLY A 63 0.18 10.25 -10.28
CA GLY A 63 -0.14 11.04 -11.47
C GLY A 63 -1.35 11.95 -11.26
N GLN A 64 -2.42 11.43 -10.64
CA GLN A 64 -3.58 12.25 -10.27
C GLN A 64 -3.20 13.40 -9.33
N SER A 65 -2.33 13.16 -8.34
CA SER A 65 -1.95 14.21 -7.37
C SER A 65 -1.19 15.34 -8.03
N VAL A 66 -0.26 15.02 -8.93
CA VAL A 66 0.47 16.03 -9.73
C VAL A 66 -0.51 16.84 -10.59
N GLY A 67 -1.50 16.18 -11.21
CA GLY A 67 -2.54 16.85 -11.98
C GLY A 67 -3.39 17.81 -11.14
N TYR A 68 -3.83 17.39 -9.94
CA TYR A 68 -4.62 18.22 -9.03
C TYR A 68 -3.83 19.44 -8.54
N ILE A 69 -2.59 19.26 -8.09
CA ILE A 69 -1.79 20.40 -7.61
C ILE A 69 -1.49 21.38 -8.75
N SER A 70 -1.17 20.88 -9.94
CA SER A 70 -0.99 21.73 -11.13
C SER A 70 -2.25 22.53 -11.45
N ALA A 71 -3.43 21.90 -11.40
CA ALA A 71 -4.70 22.58 -11.59
C ALA A 71 -4.94 23.67 -10.54
N TYR A 72 -4.62 23.41 -9.27
CA TYR A 72 -4.74 24.43 -8.22
C TYR A 72 -3.86 25.64 -8.48
N LEU A 73 -2.60 25.44 -8.91
CA LEU A 73 -1.71 26.56 -9.22
C LEU A 73 -2.23 27.40 -10.39
N ILE A 74 -2.78 26.76 -11.42
CA ILE A 74 -3.40 27.47 -12.55
C ILE A 74 -4.62 28.27 -12.08
N ILE A 75 -5.50 27.67 -11.28
CA ILE A 75 -6.69 28.35 -10.75
C ILE A 75 -6.28 29.54 -9.88
N ILE A 76 -5.29 29.38 -8.99
CA ILE A 76 -4.77 30.49 -8.17
C ILE A 76 -4.25 31.62 -9.06
N GLY A 77 -3.50 31.29 -10.11
CA GLY A 77 -3.00 32.28 -11.07
C GLY A 77 -4.12 33.04 -11.76
N LEU A 78 -5.16 32.34 -12.25
CA LEU A 78 -6.33 32.97 -12.89
C LEU A 78 -7.09 33.87 -11.92
N VAL A 79 -7.33 33.40 -10.69
CA VAL A 79 -8.03 34.18 -9.67
C VAL A 79 -7.28 35.48 -9.37
N ASN A 80 -5.94 35.44 -9.31
CA ASN A 80 -5.12 36.62 -9.10
C ASN A 80 -5.17 37.59 -10.30
N VAL A 81 -5.02 37.09 -11.53
CA VAL A 81 -5.00 37.92 -12.75
C VAL A 81 -6.32 38.65 -12.99
N TYR A 82 -7.46 38.01 -12.69
CA TYR A 82 -8.78 38.59 -12.89
C TYR A 82 -9.34 39.32 -11.65
N ASP A 83 -8.52 39.50 -10.60
CA ASP A 83 -8.92 40.12 -9.32
C ASP A 83 -10.25 39.54 -8.76
N LEU A 84 -10.40 38.22 -8.85
CA LEU A 84 -11.62 37.56 -8.37
C LEU A 84 -11.58 37.49 -6.84
N LYS A 85 -12.55 38.14 -6.20
CA LYS A 85 -12.70 38.19 -4.73
C LYS A 85 -13.24 36.88 -4.14
N PHE A 86 -12.61 35.76 -4.46
CA PHE A 86 -12.89 34.45 -3.85
C PHE A 86 -12.29 34.31 -2.46
N TRP A 87 -11.23 35.06 -2.16
CA TRP A 87 -10.49 34.97 -0.92
C TRP A 87 -10.99 36.03 0.07
N MET A 88 -11.36 35.60 1.27
CA MET A 88 -11.70 36.52 2.37
C MET A 88 -10.44 37.13 3.03
N PHE A 89 -9.25 36.75 2.58
CA PHE A 89 -7.97 37.38 2.90
C PHE A 89 -7.36 37.97 1.63
N SER A 90 -6.71 39.13 1.75
CA SER A 90 -5.97 39.76 0.66
C SER A 90 -4.49 39.41 0.75
N LEU A 91 -3.93 38.84 -0.31
CA LEU A 91 -2.49 38.82 -0.53
C LEU A 91 -2.14 39.87 -1.57
N SER A 92 -0.94 40.43 -1.46
CA SER A 92 -0.40 41.27 -2.54
C SER A 92 0.03 40.40 -3.73
N ASP A 93 -0.01 40.96 -4.93
CA ASP A 93 0.38 40.26 -6.17
C ASP A 93 1.78 39.64 -6.08
N SER A 94 2.72 40.34 -5.46
CA SER A 94 4.09 39.87 -5.27
C SER A 94 4.16 38.61 -4.40
N GLN A 95 3.33 38.52 -3.34
CA GLN A 95 3.24 37.35 -2.48
C GLN A 95 2.62 36.16 -3.21
N VAL A 96 1.54 36.40 -3.98
CA VAL A 96 0.88 35.35 -4.76
C VAL A 96 1.83 34.82 -5.84
N ASN A 97 2.52 35.72 -6.55
CA ASN A 97 3.48 35.35 -7.59
C ASN A 97 4.67 34.55 -7.02
N PHE A 98 5.25 35.00 -5.90
CA PHE A 98 6.33 34.29 -5.23
C PHE A 98 5.89 32.89 -4.76
N ALA A 99 4.75 32.79 -4.08
CA ALA A 99 4.23 31.51 -3.59
C ALA A 99 3.93 30.55 -4.76
N SER A 100 3.29 31.04 -5.82
CA SER A 100 2.95 30.23 -7.00
C SER A 100 4.20 29.68 -7.68
N MET A 101 5.23 30.50 -7.82
CA MET A 101 6.51 30.07 -8.40
C MET A 101 7.23 29.04 -7.50
N ALA A 102 7.30 29.29 -6.20
CA ALA A 102 7.92 28.36 -5.25
C ALA A 102 7.20 26.99 -5.24
N PHE A 103 5.86 26.97 -5.20
CA PHE A 103 5.10 25.73 -5.28
C PHE A 103 5.23 25.03 -6.63
N SER A 104 5.33 25.76 -7.74
CA SER A 104 5.57 25.16 -9.06
C SER A 104 6.89 24.38 -9.10
N VAL A 105 7.96 24.94 -8.53
CA VAL A 105 9.26 24.25 -8.40
C VAL A 105 9.14 23.01 -7.51
N MET A 106 8.40 23.11 -6.39
CA MET A 106 8.15 21.96 -5.52
C MET A 106 7.36 20.84 -6.21
N VAL A 107 6.34 21.18 -7.01
CA VAL A 107 5.55 20.22 -7.78
C VAL A 107 6.42 19.52 -8.81
N LEU A 108 7.30 20.25 -9.49
CA LEU A 108 8.24 19.68 -10.44
C LEU A 108 9.18 18.67 -9.74
N LEU A 109 9.77 19.05 -8.61
CA LEU A 109 10.63 18.16 -7.81
C LEU A 109 9.87 16.91 -7.34
N PHE A 110 8.65 17.08 -6.83
CA PHE A 110 7.80 15.96 -6.41
C PHE A 110 7.49 15.01 -7.57
N SER A 111 7.14 15.55 -8.73
CA SER A 111 6.86 14.77 -9.95
C SER A 111 8.07 13.94 -10.38
N GLN A 112 9.28 14.52 -10.34
CA GLN A 112 10.51 13.79 -10.66
C GLN A 112 10.82 12.68 -9.66
N LEU A 113 10.68 12.94 -8.36
CA LEU A 113 10.91 11.94 -7.31
C LEU A 113 9.91 10.77 -7.40
N GLU A 114 8.63 11.05 -7.64
CA GLU A 114 7.62 10.00 -7.80
C GLU A 114 7.79 9.23 -9.12
N SER A 115 8.30 9.87 -10.18
CA SER A 115 8.67 9.18 -11.42
C SER A 115 9.82 8.19 -11.19
N ALA A 116 10.85 8.60 -10.42
CA ALA A 116 12.01 7.77 -10.09
C ALA A 116 11.65 6.48 -9.32
N GLU A 117 10.53 6.47 -8.59
CA GLU A 117 10.03 5.26 -7.91
C GLU A 117 9.62 4.13 -8.86
N ASN A 118 9.33 4.44 -10.14
CA ASN A 118 9.04 3.45 -11.18
C ASN A 118 7.96 2.43 -10.79
N PHE A 119 6.83 2.91 -10.26
CA PHE A 119 5.74 2.06 -9.77
C PHE A 119 5.17 1.10 -10.84
N ILE A 120 5.10 1.52 -12.11
CA ILE A 120 4.63 0.65 -13.21
C ILE A 120 5.55 -0.56 -13.35
N LEU A 121 6.86 -0.34 -13.45
CA LEU A 121 7.85 -1.42 -13.60
C LEU A 121 7.82 -2.36 -12.39
N LYS A 122 7.71 -1.83 -11.17
CA LYS A 122 7.52 -2.63 -9.96
C LYS A 122 6.23 -3.46 -10.04
N SER A 123 5.13 -2.86 -10.50
CA SER A 123 3.85 -3.55 -10.66
C SER A 123 3.97 -4.75 -11.58
N ASP A 124 4.58 -4.55 -12.75
CA ASP A 124 4.79 -5.59 -13.76
C ASP A 124 5.70 -6.71 -13.24
N ARG A 125 6.84 -6.37 -12.62
CA ARG A 125 7.73 -7.37 -11.98
C ARG A 125 7.01 -8.22 -10.95
N TYR A 126 6.19 -7.62 -10.08
CA TYR A 126 5.41 -8.38 -9.11
C TYR A 126 4.32 -9.22 -9.75
N HIS A 127 3.70 -8.74 -10.84
CA HIS A 127 2.70 -9.48 -11.59
C HIS A 127 3.31 -10.73 -12.24
N ASN A 128 4.40 -10.57 -12.97
CA ASN A 128 5.11 -11.66 -13.64
C ASN A 128 5.65 -12.69 -12.63
N CYS A 129 6.22 -12.23 -11.52
CA CYS A 129 6.60 -13.11 -10.41
C CYS A 129 5.40 -13.92 -9.86
N ALA A 130 4.22 -13.31 -9.74
CA ALA A 130 3.03 -14.01 -9.29
C ALA A 130 2.53 -15.05 -10.30
N LEU A 131 2.65 -14.77 -11.61
CA LEU A 131 2.34 -15.71 -12.69
C LEU A 131 3.28 -16.92 -12.66
N ASP A 132 4.60 -16.69 -12.56
CA ASP A 132 5.60 -17.75 -12.44
C ASP A 132 5.28 -18.70 -11.26
N ILE A 133 4.96 -18.14 -10.08
CA ILE A 133 4.57 -18.94 -8.91
C ILE A 133 3.23 -19.63 -9.14
N SER A 134 2.33 -19.04 -9.94
CA SER A 134 1.05 -19.65 -10.29
C SER A 134 1.21 -20.92 -11.13
N GLU A 135 2.16 -20.91 -12.06
CA GLU A 135 2.49 -22.09 -12.86
C GLU A 135 3.00 -23.22 -11.96
N LEU A 136 3.96 -22.93 -11.08
CA LEU A 136 4.48 -23.89 -10.10
C LEU A 136 3.38 -24.41 -9.15
N TYR A 137 2.49 -23.52 -8.70
CA TYR A 137 1.34 -23.89 -7.88
C TYR A 137 0.40 -24.84 -8.62
N ASN A 138 0.13 -24.57 -9.90
CA ASN A 138 -0.73 -25.42 -10.73
C ASN A 138 -0.09 -26.78 -11.00
N GLN A 139 1.22 -26.83 -11.25
CA GLN A 139 1.98 -28.08 -11.38
C GLN A 139 1.87 -28.92 -10.10
N LEU A 140 2.09 -28.31 -8.93
CA LEU A 140 1.93 -28.99 -7.65
C LEU A 140 0.50 -29.53 -7.45
N ARG A 141 -0.52 -28.72 -7.77
CA ARG A 141 -1.93 -29.12 -7.69
C ARG A 141 -2.25 -30.29 -8.62
N TYR A 142 -1.69 -30.30 -9.83
CA TYR A 142 -1.83 -31.40 -10.78
C TYR A 142 -1.20 -32.69 -10.23
N THR A 143 0.05 -32.63 -9.76
CA THR A 143 0.75 -33.77 -9.16
C THR A 143 -0.03 -34.33 -7.97
N LYS A 144 -0.55 -33.46 -7.11
CA LYS A 144 -1.37 -33.85 -5.96
C LYS A 144 -2.66 -34.59 -6.37
N THR A 145 -3.32 -34.11 -7.42
CA THR A 145 -4.65 -34.59 -7.82
C THR A 145 -4.58 -35.88 -8.64
N TYR A 146 -3.61 -35.97 -9.57
CA TYR A 146 -3.58 -37.01 -10.58
C TYR A 146 -2.38 -37.95 -10.48
N GLN A 147 -1.34 -37.59 -9.73
CA GLN A 147 -0.09 -38.37 -9.64
C GLN A 147 0.25 -38.75 -8.20
N ASN A 148 -0.76 -38.93 -7.35
CA ASN A 148 -0.56 -39.18 -5.93
C ASN A 148 0.25 -40.46 -5.65
N ASN A 149 0.08 -41.49 -6.49
CA ASN A 149 0.77 -42.78 -6.39
C ASN A 149 2.04 -42.87 -7.25
N ASN A 150 2.52 -41.74 -7.79
CA ASN A 150 3.71 -41.73 -8.64
C ASN A 150 4.98 -41.96 -7.78
N PRO A 151 5.80 -42.98 -8.05
CA PRO A 151 7.05 -43.22 -7.29
C PRO A 151 8.03 -42.04 -7.36
N ASN A 152 7.97 -41.24 -8.42
CA ASN A 152 8.80 -40.05 -8.61
C ASN A 152 8.18 -38.77 -8.01
N LYS A 153 7.11 -38.86 -7.20
CA LYS A 153 6.47 -37.68 -6.60
C LYS A 153 7.45 -36.84 -5.79
N ALA A 154 8.34 -37.46 -5.02
CA ALA A 154 9.33 -36.76 -4.21
C ALA A 154 10.28 -35.89 -5.05
N SER A 155 10.79 -36.42 -6.18
CA SER A 155 11.69 -35.67 -7.07
C SER A 155 10.96 -34.54 -7.80
N ILE A 156 9.68 -34.74 -8.16
CA ILE A 156 8.82 -33.68 -8.70
C ILE A 156 8.64 -32.55 -7.68
N LEU A 157 8.33 -32.87 -6.42
CA LEU A 157 8.16 -31.87 -5.35
C LEU A 157 9.46 -31.10 -5.09
N GLN A 158 10.61 -31.78 -5.08
CA GLN A 158 11.91 -31.14 -4.94
C GLN A 158 12.16 -30.15 -6.08
N LYS A 159 11.92 -30.56 -7.33
CA LYS A 159 12.08 -29.69 -8.50
C LYS A 159 11.20 -28.44 -8.42
N ILE A 160 9.93 -28.59 -8.04
CA ILE A 160 9.02 -27.44 -7.86
C ILE A 160 9.54 -26.50 -6.78
N SER A 161 10.08 -27.02 -5.68
CA SER A 161 10.70 -26.22 -4.62
C SER A 161 11.94 -25.46 -5.11
N ASP A 162 12.82 -26.12 -5.86
CA ASP A 162 14.03 -25.52 -6.39
C ASP A 162 13.71 -24.41 -7.41
N ASP A 163 12.72 -24.64 -8.28
CA ASP A 163 12.26 -23.66 -9.25
C ASP A 163 11.56 -22.47 -8.57
N TYR A 164 10.80 -22.72 -7.49
CA TYR A 164 10.25 -21.66 -6.65
C TYR A 164 11.35 -20.78 -6.05
N ASP A 165 12.43 -21.36 -5.52
CA ASP A 165 13.55 -20.60 -4.97
C ASP A 165 14.27 -19.76 -6.04
N LYS A 166 14.39 -20.27 -7.28
CA LYS A 166 14.93 -19.48 -8.41
C LYS A 166 14.04 -18.27 -8.71
N VAL A 167 12.72 -18.44 -8.72
CA VAL A 167 11.77 -17.34 -8.93
C VAL A 167 11.87 -16.30 -7.80
N LEU A 168 12.07 -16.73 -6.55
CA LEU A 168 12.26 -15.80 -5.44
C LEU A 168 13.56 -15.01 -5.52
N LYS A 169 14.68 -15.66 -5.88
CA LYS A 169 16.01 -15.03 -5.95
C LYS A 169 16.10 -13.91 -7.00
N ARG A 170 15.33 -14.01 -8.10
CA ARG A 170 15.35 -13.01 -9.18
C ARG A 170 14.40 -11.83 -8.97
N ASN A 171 13.56 -11.85 -7.92
CA ASN A 171 12.52 -10.85 -7.70
C ASN A 171 12.68 -10.15 -6.34
N GLU A 172 12.45 -8.83 -6.30
CA GLU A 172 12.41 -8.04 -5.07
C GLU A 172 11.35 -8.57 -4.09
N ASN A 173 11.41 -8.25 -2.80
CA ASN A 173 10.40 -8.67 -1.82
C ASN A 173 9.22 -7.69 -1.72
N HIS A 174 8.02 -8.25 -1.58
CA HIS A 174 6.81 -7.47 -1.32
C HIS A 174 6.83 -6.89 0.11
N LYS A 175 5.98 -5.89 0.39
CA LYS A 175 5.88 -5.32 1.74
C LYS A 175 4.90 -6.15 2.59
N PRO A 176 4.99 -6.12 3.93
CA PRO A 176 4.10 -6.88 4.80
C PRO A 176 2.60 -6.58 4.62
N ILE A 177 2.26 -5.35 4.19
CA ILE A 177 0.87 -4.96 3.93
C ILE A 177 0.25 -5.75 2.76
N ASP A 178 1.07 -6.24 1.81
CA ASP A 178 0.58 -7.01 0.65
C ASP A 178 0.10 -8.39 1.09
N TYR A 179 0.81 -9.02 2.02
CA TYR A 179 0.37 -10.28 2.62
C TYR A 179 -0.91 -10.09 3.42
N LYS A 180 -1.00 -9.05 4.27
CA LYS A 180 -2.24 -8.72 4.99
C LYS A 180 -3.42 -8.46 4.03
N LYS A 181 -3.17 -7.74 2.93
CA LYS A 181 -4.15 -7.49 1.87
C LYS A 181 -4.63 -8.80 1.25
N MET A 182 -3.70 -9.70 0.95
CA MET A 182 -4.01 -11.03 0.43
C MET A 182 -4.88 -11.83 1.42
N GLN A 183 -4.55 -11.85 2.71
CA GLN A 183 -5.31 -12.61 3.71
C GLN A 183 -6.80 -12.23 3.73
N MET A 184 -7.13 -10.98 3.39
CA MET A 184 -8.52 -10.53 3.30
C MET A 184 -9.34 -11.22 2.20
N PHE A 185 -8.72 -11.88 1.21
CA PHE A 185 -9.45 -12.67 0.20
C PHE A 185 -10.01 -13.98 0.76
N LYS A 186 -9.40 -14.53 1.82
CA LYS A 186 -9.85 -15.75 2.51
C LYS A 186 -9.80 -15.55 4.03
N PRO A 187 -10.62 -14.63 4.58
CA PRO A 187 -10.51 -14.21 5.97
C PRO A 187 -10.77 -15.36 6.96
N GLU A 188 -11.70 -16.26 6.64
CA GLU A 188 -12.00 -17.45 7.45
C GLU A 188 -10.79 -18.38 7.59
N TYR A 189 -10.06 -18.60 6.49
CA TYR A 189 -8.86 -19.44 6.48
C TYR A 189 -7.74 -18.87 7.37
N PHE A 190 -7.63 -17.55 7.45
CA PHE A 190 -6.64 -16.85 8.28
C PHE A 190 -7.16 -16.47 9.66
N GLU A 191 -8.35 -16.95 10.05
CA GLU A 191 -9.00 -16.65 11.33
C GLU A 191 -9.11 -15.13 11.59
N LEU A 192 -9.32 -14.33 10.53
CA LEU A 192 -9.38 -12.87 10.64
C LEU A 192 -10.72 -12.42 11.23
N THR A 193 -10.67 -11.67 12.33
CA THR A 193 -11.87 -11.05 12.90
C THR A 193 -12.33 -9.85 12.07
N PHE A 194 -13.54 -9.35 12.35
CA PHE A 194 -14.02 -8.10 11.76
C PHE A 194 -13.08 -6.92 12.06
N PHE A 195 -12.58 -6.82 13.30
CA PHE A 195 -11.64 -5.77 13.70
C PHE A 195 -10.30 -5.88 12.97
N ASP A 196 -9.78 -7.09 12.74
CA ASP A 196 -8.54 -7.29 11.99
C ASP A 196 -8.71 -6.80 10.55
N ARG A 197 -9.83 -7.16 9.90
CA ARG A 197 -10.14 -6.70 8.53
C ARG A 197 -10.23 -5.19 8.44
N TRP A 198 -10.91 -4.55 9.40
CA TRP A 198 -10.98 -3.09 9.48
C TRP A 198 -9.61 -2.46 9.70
N SER A 199 -8.82 -3.00 10.63
CA SER A 199 -7.46 -2.51 10.88
C SER A 199 -6.57 -2.62 9.64
N ILE A 200 -6.67 -3.72 8.87
CA ILE A 200 -5.91 -3.90 7.62
C ILE A 200 -6.36 -2.88 6.58
N ARG A 201 -7.67 -2.62 6.43
CA ARG A 201 -8.19 -1.59 5.50
C ARG A 201 -7.67 -0.19 5.86
N ILE A 202 -7.72 0.17 7.15
CA ILE A 202 -7.22 1.45 7.66
C ILE A 202 -5.72 1.55 7.39
N GLU A 203 -4.94 0.53 7.78
CA GLU A 203 -3.49 0.52 7.54
C GLU A 203 -3.15 0.63 6.04
N TYR A 204 -3.88 -0.07 5.18
CA TYR A 204 -3.71 0.01 3.74
C TYR A 204 -4.00 1.42 3.22
N TYR A 205 -5.12 2.03 3.65
CA TYR A 205 -5.46 3.40 3.28
C TYR A 205 -4.36 4.39 3.68
N TRP A 206 -3.89 4.33 4.93
CA TRP A 206 -2.83 5.23 5.42
C TRP A 206 -1.52 5.07 4.66
N ARG A 207 -1.15 3.85 4.28
CA ARG A 207 0.10 3.58 3.56
C ARG A 207 0.04 3.89 2.07
N VAL A 208 -1.14 3.77 1.45
CA VAL A 208 -1.29 3.80 -0.02
C VAL A 208 -2.03 5.04 -0.50
N HIS A 209 -3.09 5.46 0.19
CA HIS A 209 -4.01 6.49 -0.29
C HIS A 209 -3.83 7.84 0.41
N PHE A 210 -3.61 7.84 1.74
CA PHE A 210 -3.72 9.04 2.56
C PHE A 210 -2.87 10.21 2.05
N LYS A 211 -1.58 9.99 1.76
CA LYS A 211 -0.68 11.07 1.32
C LYS A 211 -1.17 11.73 0.01
N TYR A 212 -1.72 10.96 -0.91
CA TYR A 212 -2.20 11.46 -2.20
C TYR A 212 -3.56 12.14 -2.06
N HIS A 213 -4.48 11.59 -1.28
CA HIS A 213 -5.73 12.27 -0.96
C HIS A 213 -5.52 13.58 -0.21
N LEU A 214 -4.51 13.65 0.66
CA LEU A 214 -4.12 14.90 1.31
C LEU A 214 -3.66 15.94 0.28
N PHE A 215 -2.86 15.55 -0.71
CA PHE A 215 -2.45 16.47 -1.79
C PHE A 215 -3.60 16.87 -2.71
N MET A 216 -4.51 15.96 -3.03
CA MET A 216 -5.66 16.25 -3.89
C MET A 216 -6.70 17.11 -3.19
N TYR A 217 -7.12 16.76 -1.98
CA TYR A 217 -8.26 17.42 -1.32
C TYR A 217 -7.86 18.41 -0.25
N GLY A 218 -6.62 18.33 0.27
CA GLY A 218 -6.11 19.22 1.31
C GLY A 218 -6.24 20.70 0.96
N PRO A 219 -5.83 21.16 -0.24
CA PRO A 219 -5.99 22.56 -0.63
C PRO A 219 -7.43 23.06 -0.57
N ILE A 220 -8.40 22.28 -1.06
CA ILE A 220 -9.83 22.63 -1.00
C ILE A 220 -10.33 22.67 0.44
N LEU A 221 -9.98 21.67 1.26
CA LEU A 221 -10.40 21.63 2.66
C LEU A 221 -9.83 22.80 3.47
N ILE A 222 -8.57 23.16 3.23
CA ILE A 222 -7.94 24.35 3.84
C ILE A 222 -8.66 25.61 3.38
N PHE A 223 -8.93 25.75 2.08
CA PHE A 223 -9.66 26.89 1.52
C PHE A 223 -11.03 27.08 2.19
N LEU A 224 -11.83 26.01 2.28
CA LEU A 224 -13.15 26.05 2.91
C LEU A 224 -13.05 26.37 4.40
N GLY A 225 -12.09 25.77 5.11
CA GLY A 225 -11.88 25.98 6.54
C GLY A 225 -11.50 27.43 6.88
N VAL A 226 -10.59 28.04 6.11
CA VAL A 226 -10.17 29.44 6.29
C VAL A 226 -11.34 30.39 6.05
N ASN A 227 -12.10 30.20 4.97
CA ASN A 227 -13.25 31.04 4.67
C ASN A 227 -14.34 30.91 5.74
N LEU A 228 -14.65 29.69 6.19
CA LEU A 228 -15.62 29.48 7.27
C LEU A 228 -15.19 30.16 8.58
N TYR A 229 -13.91 30.07 8.95
CA TYR A 229 -13.37 30.73 10.12
C TYR A 229 -13.49 32.26 10.05
N MET A 230 -13.20 32.86 8.88
CA MET A 230 -13.31 34.30 8.66
C MET A 230 -14.77 34.77 8.72
N ILE A 231 -15.72 34.00 8.19
CA ILE A 231 -17.16 34.30 8.31
C ILE A 231 -17.59 34.31 9.79
N LEU A 232 -17.22 33.28 10.54
CA LEU A 232 -17.59 33.15 11.95
C LEU A 232 -16.98 34.24 12.85
N THR A 233 -15.80 34.75 12.52
CA THR A 233 -15.14 35.83 13.25
C THR A 233 -15.65 37.21 12.84
N SER A 234 -15.99 37.41 11.56
CA SER A 234 -16.58 38.66 11.06
C SER A 234 -18.01 38.88 11.57
N SER A 235 -18.77 37.82 11.83
CA SER A 235 -20.12 37.90 12.42
C SER A 235 -20.14 38.23 13.92
N LYS A 236 -18.98 38.28 14.59
CA LYS A 236 -18.85 38.58 16.03
C LYS A 236 -18.39 40.02 16.32
N LYS A 237 -18.16 40.83 15.28
CA LYS A 237 -17.93 42.27 15.37
C LYS A 237 -19.19 43.00 14.91
#